data_AF-G0TXW0-F1
#
_entry.id   AF-G0TXW0-F1
#
_cell.length_a   1.000
_cell.length_b   1.000
_cell.length_c   1.000
_cell.angle_alpha   90.00
_cell.angle_beta   90.00
_cell.angle_gamma   90.00
#
_symmetry.space_group_name_H-M   'P 1'
#
loop_
_entity.id
_entity.type
_entity.pdbx_description
1 polymer ?
#
loop_
_entity_poly.entity_id
_entity_poly.type
_entity_poly.pdbx_seq_one_letter_code
_entity_poly.pdbx_strand_id
1 'polypeptide(L)'
;MANALAMSIDGQVVSSSDWTGLKALYLPVPRHLQHSKQQSPVQPPEEVSFIISNSLAPPVAPLSCMQLQKAMREVIFRLEVTYANDTEKFRKRLQAEFNRLLRCASDATQELIDFVPGQRSLSYCVLHILHLRRRVLCQGFGYGLQDLKEWLRLARALGEPLTPDLIREYARELGAFSRQAVEKVLKLHSCDDGTLLRALLDMPLPSDTLVAFHERYYNLTLDDLVAMGDERPTSLSIAAMQRDFSLRGQEKLVEWMLRVTVELRLQLETFFLSASILDRYLLKVPVSSDQHYLVAYSALLLASKHEEKCLFPVRDPVRFGGKTYPLEAVVAMVNHIFVTLKCNVVCATLSSVWMGFLWRQEPPACKRQCSFLMYLLATLSIRTHYRQHCISALAATAVYVSRICFDIPTGRPCPEVLALLPVVKGSLERNHRGNPNGVYEIFQRSDFHEASSVPLPQDL
;
A
#
# COMPACT_ATOMS: atom_id res chain seq x y z
N MET A 1 8.26 -8.81 25.34
CA MET A 1 9.66 -8.42 25.58
C MET A 1 10.30 -8.16 24.22
N ALA A 2 10.12 -6.98 23.62
CA ALA A 2 10.85 -5.74 23.91
C ALA A 2 12.37 -5.93 23.73
N ASN A 3 12.86 -5.71 22.50
CA ASN A 3 14.19 -5.21 22.19
C ASN A 3 14.21 -4.76 20.72
N ALA A 4 13.65 -3.57 20.49
CA ALA A 4 13.99 -2.78 19.31
C ALA A 4 15.38 -2.19 19.56
N LEU A 5 16.41 -2.89 19.09
CA LEU A 5 17.76 -2.33 19.01
C LEU A 5 17.73 -1.23 17.94
N ALA A 6 17.75 0.00 18.42
CA ALA A 6 18.06 1.18 17.63
C ALA A 6 19.43 0.99 16.98
N MET A 7 19.46 0.71 15.68
CA MET A 7 20.66 0.96 14.89
C MET A 7 20.72 2.48 14.68
N SER A 8 21.62 3.12 15.43
CA SER A 8 22.07 4.49 15.19
C SER A 8 22.68 4.53 13.79
N ILE A 9 21.93 5.01 12.81
CA ILE A 9 22.51 5.52 11.57
C ILE A 9 22.97 6.92 11.94
N ASP A 10 24.28 7.11 12.09
CA ASP A 10 24.92 8.43 12.13
C ASP A 10 24.72 9.12 10.76
N GLY A 11 23.50 9.58 10.53
CA GLY A 11 23.16 10.56 9.53
C GLY A 11 22.82 11.83 10.30
N GLN A 12 23.67 12.86 10.19
CA GLN A 12 23.34 14.19 10.67
C GLN A 12 21.87 14.49 10.40
N VAL A 13 21.12 14.73 11.48
CA VAL A 13 19.73 15.17 11.42
C VAL A 13 19.72 16.46 10.62
N VAL A 14 19.41 16.35 9.32
CA VAL A 14 19.14 17.50 8.47
C VAL A 14 17.95 18.20 9.12
N SER A 15 18.15 19.42 9.59
CA SER A 15 17.14 20.18 10.31
C SER A 15 15.87 20.31 9.47
N SER A 16 14.72 20.40 10.13
CA SER A 16 13.41 20.58 9.49
C SER A 16 13.34 21.79 8.56
N SER A 17 14.30 22.72 8.66
CA SER A 17 14.48 23.92 7.83
C SER A 17 14.96 23.65 6.41
N ASP A 18 15.66 22.54 6.14
CA ASP A 18 16.40 22.36 4.88
C ASP A 18 15.55 21.72 3.77
N TRP A 19 14.34 21.27 4.12
CA TRP A 19 13.38 20.64 3.22
C TRP A 19 12.24 21.60 2.89
N THR A 20 12.57 22.66 2.14
CA THR A 20 11.59 23.63 1.65
C THR A 20 10.92 23.13 0.35
N GLY A 21 9.59 23.15 0.32
CA GLY A 21 8.79 23.01 -0.91
C GLY A 21 8.62 21.59 -1.49
N LEU A 22 8.43 21.55 -2.81
CA LEU A 22 8.04 20.39 -3.64
C LEU A 22 8.95 19.16 -3.53
N LYS A 23 10.18 19.30 -3.02
CA LYS A 23 11.12 18.20 -2.72
C LYS A 23 10.54 17.16 -1.75
N ALA A 24 9.45 17.47 -1.06
CA ALA A 24 8.70 16.54 -0.22
C ALA A 24 7.82 15.54 -1.01
N LEU A 25 7.62 15.72 -2.33
CA LEU A 25 6.79 14.84 -3.16
C LEU A 25 7.57 13.68 -3.81
N TYR A 26 8.90 13.65 -3.65
CA TYR A 26 9.79 12.64 -4.23
C TYR A 26 10.79 12.11 -3.19
N LEU A 27 11.29 10.89 -3.39
CA LEU A 27 12.43 10.38 -2.64
C LEU A 27 13.68 11.20 -3.00
N PRO A 28 14.43 11.75 -2.03
CA PRO A 28 15.73 12.32 -2.32
C PRO A 28 16.66 11.21 -2.82
N VAL A 29 17.23 11.40 -4.02
CA VAL A 29 18.23 10.46 -4.57
C VAL A 29 19.42 10.38 -3.60
N PRO A 30 19.82 9.19 -3.13
CA PRO A 30 20.97 9.03 -2.23
C PRO A 30 22.23 9.72 -2.77
N ARG A 31 22.96 10.46 -1.93
CA ARG A 31 24.15 11.25 -2.33
C ARG A 31 25.21 10.42 -3.06
N HIS A 32 25.37 9.14 -2.74
CA HIS A 32 26.30 8.24 -3.41
C HIS A 32 25.92 7.93 -4.88
N LEU A 33 24.64 8.10 -5.25
CA LEU A 33 24.17 8.04 -6.64
C LEU A 33 24.23 9.42 -7.34
N GLN A 34 24.48 10.51 -6.60
CA GLN A 34 24.60 11.86 -7.16
C GLN A 34 26.01 12.15 -7.69
N HIS A 35 27.03 11.44 -7.20
CA HIS A 35 28.44 11.67 -7.55
C HIS A 35 28.94 10.93 -8.81
N SER A 36 28.10 10.18 -9.52
CA SER A 36 28.48 9.55 -10.80
C SER A 36 28.52 10.53 -11.99
N LYS A 37 28.30 11.83 -11.78
CA LYS A 37 28.28 12.86 -12.84
C LYS A 37 29.62 13.54 -13.15
N GLN A 38 30.75 13.04 -12.65
CA GLN A 38 32.08 13.59 -12.96
C GLN A 38 32.98 12.61 -13.71
N GLN A 39 32.55 12.10 -14.86
CA GLN A 39 33.46 11.61 -15.92
C GLN A 39 32.85 11.91 -17.29
N SER A 40 33.39 12.94 -17.97
CA SER A 40 33.34 13.26 -19.42
C SER A 40 31.97 13.30 -20.13
N PRO A 41 31.78 14.11 -21.19
CA PRO A 41 30.47 14.25 -21.82
C PRO A 41 30.17 13.02 -22.69
N VAL A 42 29.69 11.95 -22.06
CA VAL A 42 29.00 10.89 -22.78
C VAL A 42 27.66 11.48 -23.18
N GLN A 43 27.44 11.62 -24.50
CA GLN A 43 26.13 12.00 -25.02
C GLN A 43 25.07 11.11 -24.36
N PRO A 44 23.95 11.69 -23.89
CA PRO A 44 22.90 10.90 -23.27
C PRO A 44 22.50 9.76 -24.22
N PRO A 45 22.22 8.54 -23.70
CA PRO A 45 21.62 7.50 -24.52
C PRO A 45 20.37 8.08 -25.17
N GLU A 46 20.14 7.78 -26.46
CA GLU A 46 19.13 8.42 -27.31
C GLU A 46 17.71 8.45 -26.71
N GLU A 47 17.43 7.62 -25.70
CA GLU A 47 16.21 7.62 -24.91
C GLU A 47 15.99 8.89 -24.05
N VAL A 48 17.04 9.58 -23.61
CA VAL A 48 16.92 10.78 -22.75
C VAL A 48 16.75 12.05 -23.58
N SER A 49 17.29 12.08 -24.81
CA SER A 49 17.03 13.17 -25.77
C SER A 49 15.58 13.22 -26.24
N PHE A 50 14.86 12.09 -26.19
CA PHE A 50 13.44 12.03 -26.55
C PHE A 50 12.51 12.66 -25.50
N ILE A 51 12.99 12.82 -24.26
CA ILE A 51 12.19 13.37 -23.13
C ILE A 51 12.17 14.91 -23.14
N ILE A 52 13.12 15.55 -23.84
CA ILE A 52 13.31 17.02 -23.84
C ILE A 52 12.62 17.70 -25.04
N SER A 53 11.82 17.00 -25.85
CA SER A 53 11.07 17.66 -26.91
C SER A 53 9.81 18.38 -26.38
N ASN A 54 9.75 19.69 -26.66
CA ASN A 54 8.62 20.58 -26.43
C ASN A 54 7.28 19.98 -26.95
N SER A 55 6.34 19.73 -26.02
CA SER A 55 4.89 19.89 -26.19
C SER A 55 4.13 19.16 -27.34
N LEU A 56 3.21 18.29 -26.88
CA LEU A 56 1.83 18.07 -27.38
C LEU A 56 1.61 17.25 -28.67
N ALA A 57 1.70 15.92 -28.53
CA ALA A 57 0.69 15.04 -29.12
C ALA A 57 -0.29 14.61 -28.00
N PRO A 58 -1.61 14.58 -28.23
CA PRO A 58 -2.52 13.92 -27.30
C PRO A 58 -2.11 12.44 -27.17
N PRO A 59 -2.22 11.83 -25.98
CA PRO A 59 -1.95 10.41 -25.84
C PRO A 59 -2.88 9.63 -26.79
N VAL A 60 -2.31 8.62 -27.46
CA VAL A 60 -3.00 7.79 -28.49
C VAL A 60 -4.24 7.06 -27.91
N ALA A 61 -4.34 6.94 -26.58
CA ALA A 61 -5.47 6.40 -25.85
C ALA A 61 -5.77 7.25 -24.60
N PRO A 62 -7.04 7.31 -24.14
CA PRO A 62 -7.39 8.04 -22.93
C PRO A 62 -6.70 7.45 -21.70
N LEU A 63 -6.23 8.32 -20.81
CA LEU A 63 -5.44 7.97 -19.63
C LEU A 63 -6.31 7.31 -18.57
N SER A 64 -5.92 6.12 -18.14
CA SER A 64 -6.42 5.50 -16.91
C SER A 64 -5.95 6.24 -15.65
N CYS A 65 -6.60 6.00 -14.50
CA CYS A 65 -6.22 6.57 -13.20
C CYS A 65 -4.71 6.46 -12.88
N MET A 66 -4.12 5.27 -13.03
CA MET A 66 -2.68 5.05 -12.80
C MET A 66 -1.79 5.85 -13.76
N GLN A 67 -2.18 5.91 -15.04
CA GLN A 67 -1.43 6.66 -16.05
C GLN A 67 -1.53 8.16 -15.82
N LEU A 68 -2.69 8.65 -15.37
CA LEU A 68 -2.91 10.04 -15.01
C LEU A 68 -2.04 10.44 -13.80
N GLN A 69 -2.02 9.61 -12.75
CA GLN A 69 -1.14 9.79 -11.59
C GLN A 69 0.33 9.85 -11.99
N LYS A 70 0.79 8.88 -12.79
CA LYS A 70 2.18 8.83 -13.28
C LYS A 70 2.53 10.06 -14.13
N ALA A 71 1.66 10.45 -15.06
CA ALA A 71 1.85 11.62 -15.90
C ALA A 71 1.91 12.91 -15.06
N MET A 72 1.10 13.00 -14.00
CA MET A 72 1.12 14.14 -13.09
C MET A 72 2.45 14.24 -12.32
N ARG A 73 2.96 13.10 -11.81
CA ARG A 73 4.28 13.05 -11.16
C ARG A 73 5.40 13.44 -12.13
N GLU A 74 5.34 13.01 -13.39
CA GLU A 74 6.35 13.39 -14.39
C GLU A 74 6.31 14.88 -14.71
N VAL A 75 5.11 15.45 -14.85
CA VAL A 75 4.91 16.88 -15.10
C VAL A 75 5.50 17.70 -13.94
N ILE A 76 5.17 17.37 -12.70
CA ILE A 76 5.66 18.09 -11.53
C ILE A 76 7.20 18.03 -11.49
N PHE A 77 7.79 16.85 -11.65
CA PHE A 77 9.24 16.65 -11.66
C PHE A 77 9.94 17.52 -12.74
N ARG A 78 9.44 17.46 -13.97
CA ARG A 78 9.98 18.25 -15.09
C ARG A 78 9.88 19.76 -14.83
N LEU A 79 8.75 20.22 -14.29
CA LEU A 79 8.55 21.63 -14.00
C LEU A 79 9.42 22.11 -12.85
N GLU A 80 9.68 21.28 -11.84
CA GLU A 80 10.59 21.60 -10.74
C GLU A 80 12.00 21.84 -11.25
N VAL A 81 12.50 20.96 -12.12
CA VAL A 81 13.83 21.09 -12.72
C VAL A 81 13.93 22.35 -13.58
N THR A 82 12.85 22.73 -14.28
CA THR A 82 12.86 23.84 -15.23
C THR A 82 12.64 25.20 -14.55
N TYR A 83 11.83 25.26 -13.49
CA TYR A 83 11.32 26.51 -12.90
C TYR A 83 11.63 26.63 -11.39
N ALA A 84 12.71 26.02 -10.92
CA ALA A 84 13.08 25.98 -9.49
C ALA A 84 13.07 27.35 -8.78
N ASN A 85 13.32 28.45 -9.51
CA ASN A 85 13.43 29.81 -8.96
C ASN A 85 12.25 30.74 -9.34
N ASP A 86 11.24 30.27 -10.08
CA ASP A 86 10.12 31.10 -10.55
C ASP A 86 8.77 30.44 -10.22
N THR A 87 8.26 30.75 -9.03
CA THR A 87 7.01 30.20 -8.49
C THR A 87 5.78 30.58 -9.32
N GLU A 88 5.74 31.81 -9.82
CA GLU A 88 4.64 32.33 -10.65
C GLU A 88 4.53 31.54 -11.96
N LYS A 89 5.66 31.35 -12.64
CA LYS A 89 5.72 30.61 -13.91
C LYS A 89 5.53 29.11 -13.70
N PHE A 90 6.10 28.54 -12.63
CA PHE A 90 5.85 27.16 -12.23
C PHE A 90 4.36 26.90 -12.04
N ARG A 91 3.67 27.74 -11.24
CA ARG A 91 2.23 27.61 -10.98
C ARG A 91 1.40 27.71 -12.26
N LYS A 92 1.63 28.74 -13.09
CA LYS A 92 0.90 28.92 -14.36
C LYS A 92 1.09 27.72 -15.29
N ARG A 93 2.31 27.19 -15.39
CA ARG A 93 2.60 26.04 -16.24
C ARG A 93 2.02 24.75 -15.69
N LEU A 94 2.06 24.55 -14.38
CA LEU A 94 1.43 23.42 -13.71
C LEU A 94 -0.07 23.41 -13.94
N GLN A 95 -0.75 24.57 -13.82
CA GLN A 95 -2.18 24.70 -14.12
C GLN A 95 -2.50 24.30 -15.57
N ALA A 96 -1.69 24.75 -16.53
CA ALA A 96 -1.90 24.45 -17.95
C ALA A 96 -1.73 22.95 -18.24
N GLU A 97 -0.68 22.31 -17.70
CA GLU A 97 -0.45 20.88 -17.86
C GLU A 97 -1.50 20.05 -17.11
N PHE A 98 -1.93 20.47 -15.93
CA PHE A 98 -3.02 19.84 -15.18
C PHE A 98 -4.32 19.82 -16.00
N ASN A 99 -4.74 20.97 -16.54
CA ASN A 99 -5.92 21.08 -17.39
C ASN A 99 -5.79 20.27 -18.70
N ARG A 100 -4.57 20.06 -19.20
CA ARG A 100 -4.29 19.20 -20.35
C ARG A 100 -4.46 17.73 -19.99
N LEU A 101 -3.83 17.29 -18.90
CA LEU A 101 -3.90 15.91 -18.42
C LEU A 101 -5.33 15.49 -18.09
N LEU A 102 -6.11 16.38 -17.46
CA LEU A 102 -7.51 16.13 -17.14
C LEU A 102 -8.37 15.89 -18.40
N ARG A 103 -8.12 16.67 -19.47
CA ARG A 103 -8.79 16.47 -20.78
C ARG A 103 -8.38 15.17 -21.47
N CYS A 104 -7.23 14.60 -21.12
CA CYS A 104 -6.78 13.32 -21.64
C CYS A 104 -7.23 12.13 -20.80
N ALA A 105 -7.87 12.34 -19.64
CA ALA A 105 -8.36 11.27 -18.78
C ALA A 105 -9.55 10.54 -19.41
N SER A 106 -9.63 9.22 -19.25
CA SER A 106 -10.78 8.43 -19.69
C SER A 106 -12.05 8.80 -18.94
N ASP A 107 -13.22 8.55 -19.54
CA ASP A 107 -14.52 8.82 -18.89
C ASP A 107 -14.62 8.15 -17.52
N ALA A 108 -14.23 6.87 -17.44
CA ALA A 108 -14.17 6.15 -16.16
C ALA A 108 -13.20 6.77 -15.15
N THR A 109 -12.13 7.44 -15.58
CA THR A 109 -11.22 8.15 -14.67
C THR A 109 -11.80 9.51 -14.26
N GLN A 110 -12.52 10.19 -15.16
CA GLN A 110 -13.20 11.44 -14.87
C GLN A 110 -14.35 11.25 -13.87
N GLU A 111 -15.09 10.14 -13.95
CA GLU A 111 -16.13 9.78 -12.98
C GLU A 111 -15.60 9.58 -11.56
N LEU A 112 -14.32 9.20 -11.40
CA LEU A 112 -13.68 9.04 -10.10
C LEU A 112 -13.26 10.37 -9.48
N ILE A 113 -13.20 11.45 -10.26
CA ILE A 113 -12.77 12.77 -9.80
C ILE A 113 -13.98 13.49 -9.22
N ASP A 114 -14.00 13.66 -7.90
CA ASP A 114 -15.16 14.15 -7.14
C ASP A 114 -15.19 15.69 -6.95
N PHE A 115 -14.25 16.43 -7.54
CA PHE A 115 -14.17 17.88 -7.43
C PHE A 115 -14.45 18.59 -8.75
N VAL A 116 -15.06 19.78 -8.65
CA VAL A 116 -15.30 20.66 -9.81
C VAL A 116 -14.04 21.49 -10.10
N PRO A 117 -13.46 21.40 -11.31
CA PRO A 117 -12.31 22.21 -11.69
C PRO A 117 -12.61 23.72 -11.54
N GLY A 118 -11.73 24.44 -10.85
CA GLY A 118 -11.84 25.90 -10.64
C GLY A 118 -12.55 26.32 -9.35
N GLN A 119 -13.18 25.40 -8.61
CA GLN A 119 -13.74 25.70 -7.28
C GLN A 119 -12.75 25.46 -6.13
N ARG A 120 -11.72 24.65 -6.36
CA ARG A 120 -10.66 24.34 -5.37
C ARG A 120 -9.31 24.87 -5.85
N SER A 121 -8.38 25.02 -4.91
CA SER A 121 -7.01 25.45 -5.20
C SER A 121 -6.27 24.44 -6.10
N LEU A 122 -5.27 24.89 -6.86
CA LEU A 122 -4.49 24.01 -7.71
C LEU A 122 -3.75 22.96 -6.87
N SER A 123 -3.21 23.34 -5.70
CA SER A 123 -2.59 22.38 -4.78
C SER A 123 -3.53 21.25 -4.37
N TYR A 124 -4.79 21.56 -4.07
CA TYR A 124 -5.79 20.56 -3.71
C TYR A 124 -6.05 19.62 -4.89
N CYS A 125 -6.32 20.17 -6.07
CA CYS A 125 -6.59 19.41 -7.28
C CYS A 125 -5.42 18.49 -7.65
N VAL A 126 -4.18 18.99 -7.58
CA VAL A 126 -2.97 18.22 -7.86
C VAL A 126 -2.83 17.04 -6.89
N LEU A 127 -2.94 17.27 -5.59
CA LEU A 127 -2.83 16.20 -4.58
C LEU A 127 -3.99 15.21 -4.67
N HIS A 128 -5.19 15.69 -5.00
CA HIS A 128 -6.32 14.82 -5.25
C HIS A 128 -5.99 13.83 -6.37
N ILE A 129 -5.46 14.31 -7.51
CA ILE A 129 -5.04 13.42 -8.60
C ILE A 129 -3.91 12.50 -8.17
N LEU A 130 -2.87 12.99 -7.50
CA LEU A 130 -1.73 12.17 -7.06
C LEU A 130 -2.18 11.01 -6.16
N HIS A 131 -3.19 11.22 -5.32
CA HIS A 131 -3.71 10.22 -4.39
C HIS A 131 -5.04 9.58 -4.84
N LEU A 132 -5.47 9.82 -6.08
CA LEU A 132 -6.81 9.50 -6.57
C LEU A 132 -7.21 8.05 -6.28
N ARG A 133 -6.39 7.09 -6.68
CA ARG A 133 -6.71 5.67 -6.47
C ARG A 133 -6.88 5.30 -5.00
N ARG A 134 -5.95 5.74 -4.15
CA ARG A 134 -6.04 5.53 -2.70
C ARG A 134 -7.31 6.16 -2.12
N ARG A 135 -7.67 7.37 -2.55
CA ARG A 135 -8.88 8.07 -2.10
C ARG A 135 -10.15 7.32 -2.47
N VAL A 136 -10.22 6.81 -3.69
CA VAL A 136 -11.35 5.98 -4.15
C VAL A 136 -11.47 4.71 -3.29
N LEU A 137 -10.38 4.00 -3.05
CA LEU A 137 -10.39 2.78 -2.23
C LEU A 137 -10.76 3.06 -0.77
N CYS A 138 -10.29 4.18 -0.20
CA CYS A 138 -10.55 4.60 1.17
C CYS A 138 -11.79 5.50 1.30
N GLN A 139 -12.71 5.48 0.33
CA GLN A 139 -13.92 6.28 0.39
C GLN A 139 -14.70 5.98 1.69
N GLY A 140 -15.01 7.03 2.46
CA GLY A 140 -15.67 6.91 3.75
C GLY A 140 -14.76 6.79 4.96
N PHE A 141 -13.43 6.67 4.81
CA PHE A 141 -12.51 6.59 5.97
C PHE A 141 -12.17 7.94 6.61
N GLY A 142 -12.39 9.03 5.87
CA GLY A 142 -11.87 10.37 6.21
C GLY A 142 -10.38 10.51 5.86
N TYR A 143 -9.94 11.72 5.60
CA TYR A 143 -8.53 12.01 5.31
C TYR A 143 -7.71 12.05 6.58
N GLY A 144 -6.44 11.64 6.47
CA GLY A 144 -5.50 11.68 7.58
C GLY A 144 -4.89 13.07 7.72
N LEU A 145 -4.36 13.37 8.91
CA LEU A 145 -3.66 14.64 9.14
C LEU A 145 -2.48 14.87 8.19
N GLN A 146 -1.79 13.79 7.78
CA GLN A 146 -0.68 13.89 6.85
C GLN A 146 -1.11 14.41 5.45
N ASP A 147 -2.33 14.10 5.00
CA ASP A 147 -2.87 14.64 3.75
C ASP A 147 -3.03 16.17 3.83
N LEU A 148 -3.54 16.68 4.96
CA LEU A 148 -3.62 18.13 5.20
C LEU A 148 -2.22 18.75 5.18
N LYS A 149 -1.25 18.15 5.88
CA LYS A 149 0.11 18.70 5.93
C LYS A 149 0.77 18.75 4.56
N GLU A 150 0.57 17.75 3.70
CA GLU A 150 1.06 17.76 2.32
C GLU A 150 0.39 18.83 1.47
N TRP A 151 -0.92 19.02 1.62
CA TRP A 151 -1.64 20.10 0.97
C TRP A 151 -1.13 21.48 1.39
N LEU A 152 -0.97 21.72 2.69
CA LEU A 152 -0.43 22.98 3.21
C LEU A 152 0.99 23.27 2.67
N ARG A 153 1.84 22.24 2.57
CA ARG A 153 3.19 22.38 1.99
C ARG A 153 3.14 22.72 0.50
N LEU A 154 2.29 22.04 -0.27
CA LEU A 154 2.16 22.29 -1.71
C LEU A 154 1.53 23.67 -1.99
N ALA A 155 0.48 24.04 -1.26
CA ALA A 155 -0.15 25.35 -1.36
C ALA A 155 0.86 26.47 -1.10
N ARG A 156 1.68 26.34 -0.04
CA ARG A 156 2.77 27.28 0.23
C ARG A 156 3.81 27.31 -0.89
N ALA A 157 4.19 26.14 -1.42
CA ALA A 157 5.16 26.06 -2.53
C ALA A 157 4.64 26.72 -3.82
N LEU A 158 3.31 26.67 -4.05
CA LEU A 158 2.66 27.32 -5.18
C LEU A 158 2.35 28.81 -4.93
N GLY A 159 2.57 29.33 -3.71
CA GLY A 159 2.20 30.70 -3.35
C GLY A 159 0.68 30.93 -3.33
N GLU A 160 -0.10 29.89 -3.02
CA GLU A 160 -1.55 30.00 -2.88
C GLU A 160 -1.93 30.58 -1.51
N PRO A 161 -2.98 31.42 -1.43
CA PRO A 161 -3.44 31.96 -0.16
C PRO A 161 -4.02 30.84 0.72
N LEU A 162 -3.50 30.72 1.95
CA LEU A 162 -3.96 29.76 2.95
C LEU A 162 -4.83 30.45 4.00
N THR A 163 -6.07 30.75 3.64
CA THR A 163 -7.00 31.38 4.59
C THR A 163 -7.53 30.36 5.61
N PRO A 164 -7.85 30.78 6.84
CA PRO A 164 -8.45 29.91 7.86
C PRO A 164 -9.74 29.22 7.39
N ASP A 165 -10.50 29.86 6.50
CA ASP A 165 -11.75 29.30 5.96
C ASP A 165 -11.50 28.14 5.00
N LEU A 166 -10.48 28.24 4.13
CA LEU A 166 -10.07 27.13 3.25
C LEU A 166 -9.56 25.94 4.07
N ILE A 167 -8.80 26.20 5.13
CA ILE A 167 -8.32 25.15 6.04
C ILE A 167 -9.51 24.48 6.75
N ARG A 168 -10.50 25.26 7.18
CA ARG A 168 -11.72 24.74 7.81
C ARG A 168 -12.56 23.92 6.84
N GLU A 169 -12.62 24.31 5.57
CA GLU A 169 -13.27 23.54 4.51
C GLU A 169 -12.57 22.19 4.32
N TYR A 170 -11.24 22.16 4.20
CA TYR A 170 -10.48 20.91 4.12
C TYR A 170 -10.65 20.06 5.39
N ALA A 171 -10.69 20.68 6.57
CA ALA A 171 -10.83 19.97 7.84
C ALA A 171 -12.14 19.17 7.95
N ARG A 172 -13.19 19.54 7.18
CA ARG A 172 -14.43 18.76 7.08
C ARG A 172 -14.26 17.41 6.37
N GLU A 173 -13.18 17.23 5.62
CA GLU A 173 -12.84 15.96 4.96
C GLU A 173 -11.92 15.09 5.83
N LEU A 174 -11.33 15.65 6.91
CA LEU A 174 -10.49 14.90 7.85
C LEU A 174 -11.29 13.95 8.74
N GLY A 175 -10.60 12.93 9.25
CA GLY A 175 -11.08 12.10 10.36
C GLY A 175 -11.47 12.92 11.59
N ALA A 176 -12.35 12.37 12.44
CA ALA A 176 -12.95 13.12 13.54
C ALA A 176 -11.90 13.65 14.55
N PHE A 177 -10.83 12.89 14.80
CA PHE A 177 -9.79 13.28 15.74
C PHE A 177 -8.94 14.43 15.17
N SER A 178 -8.46 14.27 13.94
CA SER A 178 -7.68 15.30 13.24
C SER A 178 -8.48 16.57 13.00
N ARG A 179 -9.78 16.45 12.66
CA ARG A 179 -10.67 17.60 12.52
C ARG A 179 -10.75 18.39 13.82
N GLN A 180 -10.99 17.74 14.95
CA GLN A 180 -11.05 18.41 16.25
C GLN A 180 -9.72 19.06 16.63
N ALA A 181 -8.59 18.40 16.34
CA ALA A 181 -7.26 18.97 16.58
C ALA A 181 -7.02 20.24 15.74
N VAL A 182 -7.32 20.18 14.44
CA VAL A 182 -7.20 21.33 13.53
C VAL A 182 -8.11 22.48 13.94
N GLU A 183 -9.36 22.19 14.31
CA GLU A 183 -10.30 23.22 14.79
C GLU A 183 -9.82 23.91 16.07
N LYS A 184 -9.17 23.18 16.99
CA LYS A 184 -8.54 23.78 18.17
C LYS A 184 -7.40 24.72 17.78
N VAL A 185 -6.52 24.30 16.88
CA VAL A 185 -5.40 25.15 16.40
C VAL A 185 -5.92 26.40 15.69
N LEU A 186 -6.95 26.28 14.85
CA LEU A 186 -7.59 27.41 14.16
C LEU A 186 -8.19 28.42 15.14
N LYS A 187 -8.73 27.98 16.28
CA LYS A 187 -9.25 28.87 17.33
C LYS A 187 -8.15 29.60 18.08
N LEU A 188 -6.96 29.00 18.22
CA LEU A 188 -5.83 29.57 18.96
C LEU A 188 -5.00 30.58 18.14
N HIS A 189 -4.97 30.45 16.81
CA HIS A 189 -4.07 31.21 15.93
C HIS A 189 -4.81 32.04 14.87
N SER A 190 -5.93 32.69 15.22
CA SER A 190 -6.83 33.36 14.26
C SER A 190 -6.26 34.56 13.50
N CYS A 191 -5.07 35.08 13.85
CA CYS A 191 -4.60 36.39 13.37
C CYS A 191 -3.21 36.40 12.70
N ASP A 192 -2.46 35.30 12.68
CA ASP A 192 -1.14 35.25 12.04
C ASP A 192 -0.94 33.97 11.22
N ASP A 193 -0.95 34.12 9.89
CA ASP A 193 -0.81 33.04 8.92
C ASP A 193 0.51 32.26 9.10
N GLY A 194 1.59 32.95 9.51
CA GLY A 194 2.93 32.36 9.65
C GLY A 194 3.07 31.46 10.88
N THR A 195 2.42 31.81 11.99
CA THR A 195 2.37 30.95 13.18
C THR A 195 1.31 29.86 13.06
N LEU A 196 0.15 30.15 12.45
CA LEU A 196 -0.88 29.16 12.18
C LEU A 196 -0.34 28.00 11.34
N LEU A 197 0.34 28.30 10.24
CA LEU A 197 0.89 27.27 9.36
C LEU A 197 1.95 26.41 10.06
N ARG A 198 2.83 27.03 10.87
CA ARG A 198 3.81 26.29 11.67
C ARG A 198 3.12 25.38 12.68
N ALA A 199 2.16 25.90 13.44
CA ALA A 199 1.40 25.12 14.40
C ALA A 199 0.70 23.91 13.76
N LEU A 200 0.09 24.07 12.58
CA LEU A 200 -0.56 22.96 11.87
C LEU A 200 0.43 21.91 11.35
N LEU A 201 1.59 22.33 10.85
CA LEU A 201 2.62 21.42 10.36
C LEU A 201 3.31 20.64 11.50
N ASP A 202 3.46 21.29 12.67
CA ASP A 202 4.11 20.74 13.85
C ASP A 202 3.19 19.87 14.72
N MET A 203 1.88 19.78 14.40
CA MET A 203 0.96 18.90 15.13
C MET A 203 1.46 17.45 15.13
N PRO A 204 1.51 16.76 16.28
CA PRO A 204 1.93 15.38 16.32
C PRO A 204 0.93 14.50 15.56
N LEU A 205 1.42 13.59 14.72
CA LEU A 205 0.57 12.54 14.18
C LEU A 205 0.21 11.58 15.33
N PRO A 206 -1.05 11.10 15.40
CA PRO A 206 -1.44 10.07 16.35
C PRO A 206 -0.70 8.77 16.01
N SER A 207 0.47 8.56 16.61
CA SER A 207 1.33 7.41 16.34
C SER A 207 1.71 6.74 17.65
N ASP A 208 1.02 5.66 18.00
CA ASP A 208 1.63 4.62 18.84
C ASP A 208 2.26 3.60 17.89
N THR A 209 3.57 3.73 17.69
CA THR A 209 4.54 2.70 17.32
C THR A 209 4.10 1.64 16.28
N LEU A 210 4.61 1.69 15.04
CA LEU A 210 4.95 0.50 14.20
C LEU A 210 5.43 0.85 12.77
N VAL A 211 6.30 1.87 12.57
CA VAL A 211 6.73 2.21 11.20
C VAL A 211 8.23 2.28 11.09
N ALA A 212 8.76 1.55 10.11
CA ALA A 212 10.19 1.49 9.78
C ALA A 212 10.68 2.73 9.00
N PHE A 213 9.79 3.64 8.60
CA PHE A 213 10.08 4.81 7.79
C PHE A 213 9.42 6.07 8.35
N HIS A 214 10.03 7.22 8.06
CA HIS A 214 9.57 8.52 8.53
C HIS A 214 8.16 8.84 7.99
N GLU A 215 7.31 9.45 8.82
CA GLU A 215 5.93 9.91 8.48
C GLU A 215 5.78 10.66 7.15
N ARG A 216 6.85 11.31 6.67
CA ARG A 216 6.86 12.10 5.42
C ARG A 216 6.76 11.23 4.18
N TYR A 217 7.23 9.98 4.24
CA TYR A 217 7.21 9.07 3.09
C TYR A 217 5.92 8.26 3.02
N TYR A 218 5.05 8.39 4.01
CA TYR A 218 3.91 7.52 4.15
C TYR A 218 2.93 7.56 2.99
N ASN A 219 2.54 8.76 2.56
CA ASN A 219 1.61 8.90 1.45
C ASN A 219 2.21 8.35 0.15
N LEU A 220 3.51 8.56 -0.07
CA LEU A 220 4.24 8.04 -1.22
C LEU A 220 4.30 6.51 -1.19
N THR A 221 4.80 5.93 -0.09
CA THR A 221 4.91 4.48 0.09
C THR A 221 3.56 3.80 -0.05
N LEU A 222 2.50 4.38 0.52
CA LEU A 222 1.15 3.82 0.43
C LEU A 222 0.61 3.87 -1.00
N ASP A 223 0.81 4.98 -1.72
CA ASP A 223 0.39 5.05 -3.13
C ASP A 223 1.14 4.04 -4.00
N ASP A 224 2.44 3.86 -3.77
CA ASP A 224 3.26 2.89 -4.49
C ASP A 224 2.81 1.45 -4.18
N LEU A 225 2.52 1.14 -2.91
CA LEU A 225 1.95 -0.15 -2.49
C LEU A 225 0.58 -0.41 -3.12
N VAL A 226 -0.29 0.61 -3.18
CA VAL A 226 -1.59 0.52 -3.86
C VAL A 226 -1.39 0.27 -5.35
N ALA A 227 -0.50 1.01 -6.01
CA ALA A 227 -0.20 0.83 -7.43
C ALA A 227 0.38 -0.56 -7.72
N MET A 228 1.25 -1.09 -6.86
CA MET A 228 1.76 -2.45 -6.94
C MET A 228 0.65 -3.50 -6.69
N GLY A 229 -0.31 -3.22 -5.81
CA GLY A 229 -1.44 -4.11 -5.49
C GLY A 229 -2.63 -4.04 -6.46
N ASP A 230 -2.65 -3.07 -7.38
CA ASP A 230 -3.70 -2.84 -8.38
C ASP A 230 -3.45 -3.57 -9.72
N GLU A 231 -2.66 -4.64 -9.70
CA GLU A 231 -2.51 -5.49 -10.86
C GLU A 231 -3.88 -6.03 -11.32
N ARG A 232 -4.16 -5.88 -12.62
CA ARG A 232 -5.48 -6.22 -13.18
C ARG A 232 -5.85 -7.67 -12.89
N PRO A 233 -7.09 -7.97 -12.48
CA PRO A 233 -7.56 -9.34 -12.39
C PRO A 233 -7.38 -10.07 -13.72
N THR A 234 -7.11 -11.37 -13.67
CA THR A 234 -6.92 -12.21 -14.86
C THR A 234 -7.93 -13.34 -14.86
N SER A 235 -8.42 -13.72 -16.03
CA SER A 235 -9.28 -14.91 -16.20
C SER A 235 -8.50 -16.23 -16.11
N LEU A 236 -7.17 -16.17 -16.11
CA LEU A 236 -6.29 -17.31 -15.91
C LEU A 236 -6.45 -17.82 -14.48
N SER A 237 -7.08 -18.99 -14.35
CA SER A 237 -7.22 -19.65 -13.06
C SER A 237 -6.11 -20.67 -12.87
N ILE A 238 -5.60 -20.77 -11.64
CA ILE A 238 -4.70 -21.86 -11.23
C ILE A 238 -5.35 -23.22 -11.52
N ALA A 239 -6.66 -23.36 -11.37
CA ALA A 239 -7.39 -24.59 -11.68
C ALA A 239 -7.31 -24.99 -13.17
N ALA A 240 -7.16 -24.02 -14.08
CA ALA A 240 -6.98 -24.30 -15.50
C ALA A 240 -5.55 -24.79 -15.81
N MET A 241 -4.56 -24.34 -15.03
CA MET A 241 -3.16 -24.72 -15.19
C MET A 241 -2.82 -26.04 -14.49
N GLN A 242 -3.38 -26.27 -13.31
CA GLN A 242 -3.07 -27.41 -12.44
C GLN A 242 -4.14 -28.50 -12.57
N ARG A 243 -3.93 -29.45 -13.48
CA ARG A 243 -4.89 -30.54 -13.76
C ARG A 243 -5.20 -31.42 -12.55
N ASP A 244 -4.24 -31.60 -11.64
CA ASP A 244 -4.35 -32.47 -10.46
C ASP A 244 -4.55 -31.67 -9.15
N PHE A 245 -4.94 -30.39 -9.22
CA PHE A 245 -5.07 -29.53 -8.06
C PHE A 245 -6.46 -28.90 -7.94
N SER A 246 -7.29 -29.49 -7.07
CA SER A 246 -8.60 -28.91 -6.75
C SER A 246 -8.44 -27.59 -5.95
N LEU A 247 -9.39 -26.67 -6.10
CA LEU A 247 -9.45 -25.42 -5.31
C LEU A 247 -9.41 -25.70 -3.79
N ARG A 248 -10.12 -26.74 -3.32
CA ARG A 248 -10.06 -27.17 -1.92
C ARG A 248 -8.67 -27.68 -1.50
N GLY A 249 -7.94 -28.30 -2.43
CA GLY A 249 -6.56 -28.72 -2.21
C GLY A 249 -5.62 -27.52 -2.04
N GLN A 250 -5.81 -26.47 -2.84
CA GLN A 250 -5.09 -25.20 -2.71
C GLN A 250 -5.35 -24.53 -1.37
N GLU A 251 -6.62 -24.39 -0.98
CA GLU A 251 -6.99 -23.81 0.32
C GLU A 251 -6.29 -24.55 1.47
N LYS A 252 -6.30 -25.90 1.46
CA LYS A 252 -5.62 -26.71 2.47
C LYS A 252 -4.11 -26.53 2.47
N LEU A 253 -3.49 -26.37 1.30
CA LEU A 253 -2.05 -26.16 1.16
C LEU A 253 -1.63 -24.79 1.72
N VAL A 254 -2.39 -23.74 1.40
CA VAL A 254 -2.12 -22.39 1.92
C VAL A 254 -2.41 -22.31 3.42
N GLU A 255 -3.49 -22.95 3.90
CA GLU A 255 -3.78 -23.06 5.34
C GLU A 255 -2.65 -23.81 6.07
N TRP A 256 -2.07 -24.85 5.45
CA TRP A 256 -0.87 -25.51 5.98
C TRP A 256 0.33 -24.56 6.07
N MET A 257 0.56 -23.70 5.07
CA MET A 257 1.64 -22.70 5.11
C MET A 257 1.47 -21.70 6.25
N LEU A 258 0.23 -21.23 6.48
CA LEU A 258 -0.09 -20.36 7.62
C LEU A 258 0.27 -21.05 8.94
N ARG A 259 -0.11 -22.32 9.10
CA ARG A 259 0.21 -23.09 10.30
C ARG A 259 1.72 -23.19 10.51
N VAL A 260 2.48 -23.56 9.48
CA VAL A 260 3.95 -23.66 9.57
C VAL A 260 4.57 -22.30 9.95
N THR A 261 4.06 -21.22 9.39
CA THR A 261 4.51 -19.85 9.71
C THR A 261 4.33 -19.55 11.20
N VAL A 262 3.17 -19.87 11.76
CA VAL A 262 2.86 -19.65 13.19
C VAL A 262 3.67 -20.59 14.09
N GLU A 263 3.81 -21.87 13.75
CA GLU A 263 4.60 -22.86 14.50
C GLU A 263 6.07 -22.46 14.59
N LEU A 264 6.63 -21.93 13.50
CA LEU A 264 8.01 -21.44 13.43
C LEU A 264 8.17 -20.00 13.95
N ARG A 265 7.08 -19.35 14.41
CA ARG A 265 7.05 -17.97 14.90
C ARG A 265 7.61 -16.95 13.90
N LEU A 266 7.37 -17.20 12.61
CA LEU A 266 7.70 -16.27 11.53
C LEU A 266 6.70 -15.10 11.53
N GLN A 267 7.10 -13.98 10.93
CA GLN A 267 6.19 -12.88 10.64
C GLN A 267 5.09 -13.35 9.71
N LEU A 268 3.86 -12.87 9.92
CA LEU A 268 2.75 -13.17 9.01
C LEU A 268 3.00 -12.59 7.61
N GLU A 269 3.80 -11.53 7.48
CA GLU A 269 4.26 -11.02 6.18
C GLU A 269 4.96 -12.12 5.35
N THR A 270 5.77 -12.97 6.00
CA THR A 270 6.42 -14.13 5.38
C THR A 270 5.38 -15.09 4.78
N PHE A 271 4.26 -15.31 5.49
CA PHE A 271 3.15 -16.11 4.97
C PHE A 271 2.52 -15.46 3.73
N PHE A 272 2.16 -14.17 3.78
CA PHE A 272 1.52 -13.50 2.65
C PHE A 272 2.41 -13.45 1.41
N LEU A 273 3.71 -13.17 1.60
CA LEU A 273 4.69 -13.18 0.53
C LEU A 273 4.84 -14.58 -0.07
N SER A 274 4.93 -15.62 0.78
CA SER A 274 5.04 -17.00 0.32
C SER A 274 3.81 -17.50 -0.43
N ALA A 275 2.59 -17.10 -0.02
CA ALA A 275 1.36 -17.40 -0.74
C ALA A 275 1.35 -16.77 -2.14
N SER A 276 1.79 -15.50 -2.25
CA SER A 276 1.95 -14.84 -3.55
C SER A 276 3.00 -15.51 -4.44
N ILE A 277 4.14 -15.94 -3.88
CA ILE A 277 5.17 -16.70 -4.61
C ILE A 277 4.60 -18.03 -5.12
N LEU A 278 3.88 -18.77 -4.26
CA LEU A 278 3.26 -20.04 -4.61
C LEU A 278 2.29 -19.88 -5.79
N ASP A 279 1.33 -18.97 -5.69
CA ASP A 279 0.31 -18.78 -6.72
C ASP A 279 0.92 -18.34 -8.06
N ARG A 280 1.86 -17.39 -8.03
CA ARG A 280 2.58 -16.93 -9.25
C ARG A 280 3.37 -18.05 -9.92
N TYR A 281 3.91 -18.98 -9.14
CA TYR A 281 4.61 -20.15 -9.66
C TYR A 281 3.63 -21.18 -10.25
N LEU A 282 2.54 -21.49 -9.54
CA LEU A 282 1.50 -22.43 -9.99
C LEU A 282 0.76 -21.92 -11.25
N LEU A 283 0.75 -20.62 -11.51
CA LEU A 283 0.22 -20.08 -12.77
C LEU A 283 1.14 -20.31 -13.99
N LYS A 284 2.40 -20.70 -13.78
CA LYS A 284 3.42 -20.86 -14.84
C LYS A 284 3.90 -22.27 -15.04
N VAL A 285 3.91 -23.09 -13.99
CA VAL A 285 4.50 -24.44 -14.02
C VAL A 285 3.45 -25.46 -13.56
N PRO A 286 3.09 -26.46 -14.38
CA PRO A 286 2.25 -27.56 -13.94
C PRO A 286 3.03 -28.39 -12.90
N VAL A 287 2.42 -28.62 -11.74
CA VAL A 287 3.03 -29.36 -10.63
C VAL A 287 2.22 -30.63 -10.39
N SER A 288 2.92 -31.73 -10.17
CA SER A 288 2.29 -32.99 -9.82
C SER A 288 1.80 -32.96 -8.37
N SER A 289 0.68 -33.63 -8.10
CA SER A 289 0.01 -33.60 -6.79
C SER A 289 0.91 -33.97 -5.61
N ASP A 290 1.92 -34.79 -5.87
CA ASP A 290 2.90 -35.30 -4.92
C ASP A 290 3.95 -34.26 -4.53
N GLN A 291 4.14 -33.20 -5.33
CA GLN A 291 5.15 -32.14 -5.15
C GLN A 291 4.61 -30.81 -4.59
N HIS A 292 3.29 -30.64 -4.47
CA HIS A 292 2.70 -29.38 -4.00
C HIS A 292 3.27 -28.87 -2.66
N TYR A 293 3.48 -29.75 -1.68
CA TYR A 293 4.08 -29.37 -0.40
C TYR A 293 5.56 -28.98 -0.52
N LEU A 294 6.31 -29.58 -1.47
CA LEU A 294 7.70 -29.21 -1.73
C LEU A 294 7.77 -27.79 -2.29
N VAL A 295 6.89 -27.45 -3.23
CA VAL A 295 6.78 -26.09 -3.79
C VAL A 295 6.37 -25.10 -2.70
N ALA A 296 5.34 -25.41 -1.91
CA ALA A 296 4.85 -24.54 -0.84
C ALA A 296 5.92 -24.27 0.24
N TYR A 297 6.62 -25.32 0.69
CA TYR A 297 7.72 -25.17 1.64
C TYR A 297 8.88 -24.34 1.06
N SER A 298 9.22 -24.56 -0.22
CA SER A 298 10.26 -23.81 -0.91
C SER A 298 9.90 -22.34 -1.09
N ALA A 299 8.63 -22.03 -1.38
CA ALA A 299 8.11 -20.66 -1.42
C ALA A 299 8.20 -19.99 -0.04
N LEU A 300 7.87 -20.71 1.03
CA LEU A 300 8.00 -20.21 2.40
C LEU A 300 9.46 -19.94 2.79
N LEU A 301 10.39 -20.83 2.41
CA LEU A 301 11.83 -20.64 2.63
C LEU A 301 12.39 -19.45 1.85
N LEU A 302 11.86 -19.21 0.64
CA LEU A 302 12.27 -18.08 -0.19
C LEU A 302 11.74 -16.75 0.38
N ALA A 303 10.49 -16.73 0.86
CA ALA A 303 9.92 -15.57 1.54
C ALA A 303 10.64 -15.28 2.87
N SER A 304 10.97 -16.31 3.66
CA SER A 304 11.65 -16.13 4.94
C SER A 304 13.07 -15.57 4.76
N LYS A 305 13.76 -15.91 3.67
CA LYS A 305 15.03 -15.29 3.29
C LYS A 305 14.95 -13.79 3.02
N HIS A 306 13.79 -13.29 2.64
CA HIS A 306 13.58 -11.88 2.39
C HIS A 306 13.15 -11.13 3.66
N GLU A 307 12.20 -11.71 4.41
CA GLU A 307 11.48 -10.99 5.47
C GLU A 307 12.08 -11.21 6.87
N GLU A 308 12.67 -12.36 7.14
CA GLU A 308 13.11 -12.71 8.49
C GLU A 308 14.54 -12.27 8.77
N LYS A 309 14.78 -11.77 9.98
CA LYS A 309 16.13 -11.43 10.46
C LYS A 309 17.03 -12.67 10.57
N CYS A 310 16.45 -13.78 10.99
CA CYS A 310 17.13 -15.05 11.15
C CYS A 310 16.32 -16.13 10.46
N LEU A 311 16.97 -16.91 9.58
CA LEU A 311 16.33 -18.05 8.93
C LEU A 311 16.00 -19.13 9.96
N PHE A 312 14.87 -19.82 9.78
CA PHE A 312 14.59 -21.00 10.57
C PHE A 312 15.48 -22.17 10.12
N PRO A 313 15.92 -23.05 11.05
CA PRO A 313 16.82 -24.14 10.72
C PRO A 313 16.13 -25.20 9.86
N VAL A 314 16.68 -25.46 8.67
CA VAL A 314 16.26 -26.57 7.81
C VAL A 314 17.08 -27.80 8.19
N ARG A 315 16.43 -28.83 8.75
CA ARG A 315 17.07 -30.11 9.10
C ARG A 315 16.97 -31.07 7.93
N ASP A 316 18.06 -31.77 7.63
CA ASP A 316 18.09 -32.80 6.58
C ASP A 316 17.89 -34.21 7.21
N PRO A 317 16.94 -35.02 6.70
CA PRO A 317 15.96 -34.72 5.65
C PRO A 317 14.75 -33.94 6.18
N VAL A 318 14.15 -33.13 5.29
CA VAL A 318 13.00 -32.30 5.66
C VAL A 318 11.72 -33.12 5.56
N ARG A 319 10.91 -33.12 6.62
CA ARG A 319 9.65 -33.89 6.67
C ARG A 319 8.45 -32.97 6.72
N PHE A 320 7.59 -33.06 5.71
CA PHE A 320 6.31 -32.33 5.64
C PHE A 320 5.31 -33.05 4.73
N GLY A 321 4.02 -32.81 4.95
CA GLY A 321 2.95 -33.42 4.15
C GLY A 321 2.97 -34.96 4.18
N GLY A 322 3.45 -35.57 5.27
CA GLY A 322 3.61 -37.02 5.39
C GLY A 322 4.77 -37.61 4.59
N LYS A 323 5.60 -36.78 3.96
CA LYS A 323 6.74 -37.19 3.13
C LYS A 323 8.06 -36.67 3.67
N THR A 324 9.13 -37.28 3.17
CA THR A 324 10.52 -36.92 3.48
C THR A 324 11.18 -36.48 2.19
N TYR A 325 11.77 -35.29 2.19
CA TYR A 325 12.48 -34.73 1.05
C TYR A 325 13.94 -34.52 1.43
N PRO A 326 14.90 -34.88 0.56
CA PRO A 326 16.29 -34.53 0.76
C PRO A 326 16.47 -33.03 0.59
N LEU A 327 17.43 -32.44 1.30
CA LEU A 327 17.69 -31.00 1.24
C LEU A 327 17.98 -30.52 -0.19
N GLU A 328 18.64 -31.34 -1.00
CA GLU A 328 18.96 -31.06 -2.40
C GLU A 328 17.71 -30.81 -3.24
N ALA A 329 16.63 -31.56 -2.99
CA ALA A 329 15.36 -31.37 -3.69
C ALA A 329 14.70 -30.04 -3.32
N VAL A 330 14.79 -29.64 -2.04
CA VAL A 330 14.28 -28.33 -1.58
C VAL A 330 15.08 -27.19 -2.21
N VAL A 331 16.41 -27.27 -2.21
CA VAL A 331 17.28 -26.24 -2.81
C VAL A 331 17.04 -26.14 -4.33
N ALA A 332 16.92 -27.27 -5.02
CA ALA A 332 16.59 -27.29 -6.45
C ALA A 332 15.24 -26.61 -6.72
N MET A 333 14.22 -26.89 -5.90
CA MET A 333 12.91 -26.27 -6.05
C MET A 333 12.94 -24.76 -5.76
N VAL A 334 13.64 -24.31 -4.72
CA VAL A 334 13.82 -22.87 -4.44
C VAL A 334 14.44 -22.15 -5.64
N ASN A 335 15.52 -22.70 -6.20
CA ASN A 335 16.18 -22.13 -7.37
C ASN A 335 15.25 -22.10 -8.58
N HIS A 336 14.47 -23.17 -8.80
CA HIS A 336 13.53 -23.24 -9.89
C HIS A 336 12.42 -22.17 -9.77
N ILE A 337 11.85 -22.00 -8.58
CA ILE A 337 10.87 -20.93 -8.29
C ILE A 337 11.50 -19.55 -8.57
N PHE A 338 12.71 -19.31 -8.05
CA PHE A 338 13.39 -18.02 -8.19
C PHE A 338 13.64 -17.63 -9.66
N VAL A 339 14.12 -18.58 -10.46
CA VAL A 339 14.36 -18.39 -11.91
C VAL A 339 13.04 -18.22 -12.67
N THR A 340 12.03 -19.04 -12.38
CA THR A 340 10.70 -18.97 -13.02
C THR A 340 10.00 -17.63 -12.79
N LEU A 341 10.21 -17.04 -11.61
CA LEU A 341 9.70 -15.72 -11.26
C LEU A 341 10.63 -14.58 -11.71
N LYS A 342 11.72 -14.86 -12.43
CA LYS A 342 12.70 -13.87 -12.90
C LYS A 342 13.24 -13.01 -11.77
N CYS A 343 13.53 -13.63 -10.62
CA CYS A 343 13.97 -12.96 -9.39
C CYS A 343 12.95 -11.98 -8.77
N ASN A 344 11.73 -11.88 -9.32
CA ASN A 344 10.67 -11.01 -8.81
C ASN A 344 9.90 -11.69 -7.67
N VAL A 345 10.57 -11.90 -6.53
CA VAL A 345 9.97 -12.54 -5.36
C VAL A 345 9.24 -11.55 -4.46
N VAL A 346 9.66 -10.28 -4.46
CA VAL A 346 9.06 -9.20 -3.67
C VAL A 346 7.88 -8.59 -4.43
N CYS A 347 6.73 -8.49 -3.78
CA CYS A 347 5.55 -7.84 -4.33
C CYS A 347 4.74 -7.18 -3.21
N ALA A 348 3.82 -6.28 -3.55
CA ALA A 348 2.82 -5.84 -2.59
C ALA A 348 2.00 -7.04 -2.11
N THR A 349 1.95 -7.22 -0.80
CA THR A 349 1.13 -8.24 -0.15
C THR A 349 -0.14 -7.61 0.41
N LEU A 350 -1.16 -8.44 0.65
CA LEU A 350 -2.34 -8.03 1.39
C LEU A 350 -1.96 -7.35 2.71
N SER A 351 -0.91 -7.86 3.37
CA SER A 351 -0.39 -7.35 4.64
C SER A 351 0.32 -5.99 4.54
N SER A 352 1.11 -5.75 3.51
CA SER A 352 1.74 -4.44 3.30
C SER A 352 0.72 -3.32 3.03
N VAL A 353 -0.34 -3.62 2.26
CA VAL A 353 -1.30 -2.60 1.81
C VAL A 353 -2.29 -2.22 2.91
N TRP A 354 -2.84 -3.20 3.64
CA TRP A 354 -3.79 -2.88 4.73
C TRP A 354 -3.12 -2.13 5.88
N MET A 355 -1.87 -2.46 6.25
CA MET A 355 -1.12 -1.74 7.28
C MET A 355 -1.01 -0.27 6.90
N GLY A 356 -0.75 -0.04 5.61
CA GLY A 356 -0.84 1.25 4.97
C GLY A 356 -2.17 1.94 5.25
N PHE A 357 -3.32 1.33 4.95
CA PHE A 357 -4.62 1.96 5.20
C PHE A 357 -4.96 2.15 6.69
N LEU A 358 -4.62 1.17 7.53
CA LEU A 358 -4.93 1.18 8.96
C LEU A 358 -4.22 2.33 9.68
N TRP A 359 -3.01 2.68 9.27
CA TRP A 359 -2.23 3.71 9.95
C TRP A 359 -2.85 5.12 9.84
N ARG A 360 -3.75 5.38 8.88
CA ARG A 360 -4.54 6.63 8.85
C ARG A 360 -5.75 6.61 9.76
N GLN A 361 -6.07 5.46 10.33
CA GLN A 361 -7.32 5.31 11.01
C GLN A 361 -7.35 6.16 12.27
N GLU A 362 -8.46 6.86 12.42
CA GLU A 362 -8.79 7.62 13.61
C GLU A 362 -10.11 7.08 14.16
N PRO A 363 -10.14 6.59 15.41
CA PRO A 363 -9.02 6.49 16.37
C PRO A 363 -7.97 5.43 15.98
N PRO A 364 -6.74 5.50 16.56
CA PRO A 364 -5.71 4.49 16.35
C PRO A 364 -6.22 3.08 16.62
N ALA A 365 -5.84 2.14 15.76
CA ALA A 365 -6.30 0.76 15.84
C ALA A 365 -5.82 0.08 17.13
N CYS A 366 -6.74 -0.58 17.83
CA CYS A 366 -6.39 -1.38 19.00
C CYS A 366 -5.76 -2.72 18.58
N LYS A 367 -5.00 -3.36 19.47
CA LYS A 367 -4.34 -4.65 19.18
C LYS A 367 -5.32 -5.72 18.69
N ARG A 368 -6.54 -5.74 19.25
CA ARG A 368 -7.59 -6.68 18.86
C ARG A 368 -8.08 -6.44 17.44
N GLN A 369 -8.22 -5.18 17.01
CA GLN A 369 -8.55 -4.84 15.62
C GLN A 369 -7.43 -5.27 14.67
N CYS A 370 -6.16 -5.04 15.04
CA CYS A 370 -5.02 -5.49 14.24
C CYS A 370 -5.03 -7.02 14.08
N SER A 371 -5.23 -7.79 15.16
CA SER A 371 -5.32 -9.24 15.06
C SER A 371 -6.53 -9.72 14.26
N PHE A 372 -7.68 -9.04 14.37
CA PHE A 372 -8.85 -9.31 13.53
C PHE A 372 -8.56 -9.08 12.04
N LEU A 373 -7.84 -8.01 11.70
CA LEU A 373 -7.42 -7.75 10.33
C LEU A 373 -6.46 -8.83 9.82
N MET A 374 -5.49 -9.26 10.63
CA MET A 374 -4.62 -10.37 10.24
C MET A 374 -5.42 -11.66 9.99
N TYR A 375 -6.45 -11.94 10.78
CA TYR A 375 -7.36 -13.06 10.56
C TYR A 375 -8.14 -12.94 9.25
N LEU A 376 -8.71 -11.75 8.96
CA LEU A 376 -9.41 -11.47 7.69
C LEU A 376 -8.48 -11.69 6.49
N LEU A 377 -7.27 -11.14 6.53
CA LEU A 377 -6.34 -11.20 5.41
C LEU A 377 -5.79 -12.62 5.22
N ALA A 378 -5.49 -13.34 6.30
CA ALA A 378 -5.09 -14.73 6.22
C ALA A 378 -6.19 -15.59 5.60
N THR A 379 -7.45 -15.36 6.01
CA THR A 379 -8.62 -16.01 5.42
C THR A 379 -8.72 -15.69 3.93
N LEU A 380 -8.64 -14.41 3.53
CA LEU A 380 -8.69 -14.01 2.14
C LEU A 380 -7.54 -14.62 1.32
N SER A 381 -6.34 -14.69 1.86
CA SER A 381 -5.19 -15.32 1.20
C SER A 381 -5.36 -16.83 1.00
N ILE A 382 -6.13 -17.49 1.88
CA ILE A 382 -6.46 -18.91 1.74
C ILE A 382 -7.57 -19.10 0.68
N ARG A 383 -8.58 -18.23 0.64
CA ARG A 383 -9.80 -18.41 -0.18
C ARG A 383 -9.73 -17.77 -1.56
N THR A 384 -8.82 -16.82 -1.76
CA THR A 384 -8.60 -16.15 -3.03
C THR A 384 -7.25 -16.56 -3.60
N HIS A 385 -7.11 -16.45 -4.92
CA HIS A 385 -5.83 -16.69 -5.59
C HIS A 385 -5.28 -15.41 -6.23
N TYR A 386 -3.99 -15.42 -6.51
CA TYR A 386 -3.29 -14.32 -7.16
C TYR A 386 -4.03 -13.86 -8.44
N ARG A 387 -4.30 -12.55 -8.51
CA ARG A 387 -5.02 -11.87 -9.59
C ARG A 387 -6.47 -12.34 -9.82
N GLN A 388 -7.11 -12.96 -8.83
CA GLN A 388 -8.57 -13.10 -8.81
C GLN A 388 -9.26 -11.74 -8.56
N HIS A 389 -8.70 -10.95 -7.65
CA HIS A 389 -9.12 -9.60 -7.31
C HIS A 389 -7.89 -8.69 -7.13
N CYS A 390 -8.06 -7.38 -7.21
CA CYS A 390 -6.98 -6.44 -6.85
C CYS A 390 -6.67 -6.55 -5.36
N ILE A 391 -5.39 -6.69 -5.00
CA ILE A 391 -4.93 -6.81 -3.62
C ILE A 391 -5.24 -5.54 -2.84
N SER A 392 -5.07 -4.38 -3.48
CA SER A 392 -5.43 -3.06 -2.97
C SER A 392 -6.91 -2.97 -2.55
N ALA A 393 -7.82 -3.45 -3.40
CA ALA A 393 -9.25 -3.45 -3.14
C ALA A 393 -9.61 -4.44 -2.03
N LEU A 394 -9.06 -5.66 -2.05
CA LEU A 394 -9.25 -6.64 -0.97
C LEU A 394 -8.76 -6.12 0.39
N ALA A 395 -7.60 -5.47 0.42
CA ALA A 395 -7.05 -4.86 1.64
C ALA A 395 -7.94 -3.70 2.13
N ALA A 396 -8.43 -2.85 1.23
CA ALA A 396 -9.36 -1.77 1.57
C ALA A 396 -10.68 -2.33 2.13
N THR A 397 -11.23 -3.39 1.53
CA THR A 397 -12.42 -4.07 2.02
C THR A 397 -12.19 -4.70 3.39
N ALA A 398 -11.07 -5.36 3.63
CA ALA A 398 -10.75 -5.91 4.95
C ALA A 398 -10.68 -4.82 6.02
N VAL A 399 -10.05 -3.68 5.72
CA VAL A 399 -10.01 -2.52 6.62
C VAL A 399 -11.41 -1.94 6.84
N TYR A 400 -12.21 -1.81 5.79
CA TYR A 400 -13.60 -1.35 5.89
C TYR A 400 -14.43 -2.25 6.82
N VAL A 401 -14.39 -3.57 6.63
CA VAL A 401 -15.08 -4.55 7.48
C VAL A 401 -14.61 -4.43 8.94
N SER A 402 -13.30 -4.33 9.16
CA SER A 402 -12.75 -4.17 10.51
C SER A 402 -13.22 -2.89 11.20
N ARG A 403 -13.38 -1.79 10.46
CA ARG A 403 -13.86 -0.53 11.02
C ARG A 403 -15.29 -0.66 11.49
N ILE A 404 -16.14 -1.34 10.72
CA ILE A 404 -17.52 -1.62 11.13
C ILE A 404 -17.56 -2.51 12.37
N CYS A 405 -16.80 -3.61 12.40
CA CYS A 405 -16.79 -4.53 13.55
C CYS A 405 -16.31 -3.90 14.87
N PHE A 406 -15.63 -2.76 14.80
CA PHE A 406 -15.07 -2.05 15.95
C PHE A 406 -15.68 -0.66 16.14
N ASP A 407 -16.86 -0.41 15.55
CA ASP A 407 -17.63 0.84 15.68
C ASP A 407 -16.83 2.12 15.32
N ILE A 408 -15.88 1.99 14.38
CA ILE A 408 -15.08 3.12 13.89
C ILE A 408 -15.89 3.87 12.83
N PRO A 409 -16.04 5.21 12.95
CA PRO A 409 -16.80 6.01 12.00
C PRO A 409 -16.36 5.77 10.56
N THR A 410 -17.29 5.29 9.74
CA THR A 410 -17.02 4.88 8.35
C THR A 410 -18.22 5.26 7.48
N GLY A 411 -17.97 6.02 6.42
CA GLY A 411 -18.97 6.41 5.43
C GLY A 411 -19.25 5.31 4.40
N ARG A 412 -20.05 5.63 3.38
CA ARG A 412 -20.32 4.69 2.28
C ARG A 412 -19.03 4.37 1.50
N PRO A 413 -18.70 3.08 1.30
CA PRO A 413 -17.51 2.68 0.56
C PRO A 413 -17.75 2.79 -0.95
N CYS A 414 -16.66 2.74 -1.71
CA CYS A 414 -16.71 2.78 -3.17
C CYS A 414 -17.32 1.48 -3.75
N PRO A 415 -17.80 1.51 -5.00
CA PRO A 415 -18.43 0.35 -5.65
C PRO A 415 -17.55 -0.91 -5.66
N GLU A 416 -16.24 -0.76 -5.81
CA GLU A 416 -15.29 -1.88 -5.79
C GLU A 416 -15.25 -2.57 -4.42
N VAL A 417 -15.17 -1.79 -3.34
CA VAL A 417 -15.18 -2.33 -1.97
C VAL A 417 -16.53 -2.98 -1.66
N LEU A 418 -17.64 -2.35 -2.07
CA LEU A 418 -18.99 -2.93 -1.94
C LEU A 418 -19.10 -4.30 -2.62
N ALA A 419 -18.58 -4.45 -3.83
CA ALA A 419 -18.62 -5.70 -4.58
C ALA A 419 -17.83 -6.84 -3.91
N LEU A 420 -16.85 -6.51 -3.07
CA LEU A 420 -16.02 -7.48 -2.36
C LEU A 420 -16.54 -7.87 -0.97
N LEU A 421 -17.52 -7.14 -0.40
CA LEU A 421 -18.09 -7.49 0.91
C LEU A 421 -18.65 -8.92 0.97
N PRO A 422 -19.43 -9.40 -0.03
CA PRO A 422 -19.92 -10.78 -0.01
C PRO A 422 -18.79 -11.81 -0.11
N VAL A 423 -17.68 -11.48 -0.78
CA VAL A 423 -16.51 -12.35 -0.88
C VAL A 423 -15.83 -12.50 0.47
N VAL A 424 -15.67 -11.41 1.22
CA VAL A 424 -15.12 -11.44 2.58
C VAL A 424 -16.04 -12.25 3.50
N LYS A 425 -17.34 -11.99 3.49
CA LYS A 425 -18.33 -12.70 4.29
C LYS A 425 -18.32 -14.20 4.02
N GLY A 426 -18.47 -14.59 2.76
CA GLY A 426 -18.47 -16.01 2.36
C GLY A 426 -17.13 -16.70 2.64
N SER A 427 -16.01 -15.97 2.63
CA SER A 427 -14.70 -16.51 3.01
C SER A 427 -14.62 -16.84 4.51
N LEU A 428 -15.20 -16.00 5.37
CA LEU A 428 -15.22 -16.19 6.82
C LEU A 428 -16.19 -17.29 7.26
N GLU A 429 -17.36 -17.39 6.64
CA GLU A 429 -18.35 -18.43 6.94
C GLU A 429 -17.81 -19.85 6.71
N ARG A 430 -16.83 -20.00 5.81
CA ARG A 430 -16.17 -21.27 5.54
C ARG A 430 -15.10 -21.64 6.57
N ASN A 431 -14.77 -20.76 7.53
CA ASN A 431 -13.80 -21.05 8.58
C ASN A 431 -14.48 -21.87 9.69
N HIS A 432 -14.28 -23.19 9.67
CA HIS A 432 -14.92 -24.11 10.60
C HIS A 432 -14.26 -24.09 11.99
N ARG A 433 -15.10 -24.08 13.04
CA ARG A 433 -14.70 -24.33 14.43
C ARG A 433 -14.34 -25.82 14.61
N GLY A 434 -13.33 -26.12 15.43
CA GLY A 434 -12.97 -27.50 15.78
C GLY A 434 -11.95 -28.19 14.87
N ASN A 435 -11.39 -27.50 13.86
CA ASN A 435 -10.13 -27.94 13.26
C ASN A 435 -8.98 -27.27 14.05
N PRO A 436 -8.31 -27.96 15.00
CA PRO A 436 -7.32 -27.37 15.91
C PRO A 436 -6.14 -26.69 15.20
N ASN A 437 -5.96 -27.00 13.93
CA ASN A 437 -4.90 -26.50 13.06
C ASN A 437 -5.41 -25.59 11.95
N GLY A 438 -6.69 -25.24 11.97
CA GLY A 438 -7.31 -24.36 10.97
C GLY A 438 -7.16 -22.88 11.31
N VAL A 439 -7.39 -22.03 10.32
CA VAL A 439 -7.27 -20.57 10.46
C VAL A 439 -8.12 -20.02 11.61
N TYR A 440 -9.31 -20.57 11.86
CA TYR A 440 -10.18 -20.14 12.95
C TYR A 440 -9.53 -20.31 14.33
N GLU A 441 -9.02 -21.51 14.61
CA GLU A 441 -8.42 -21.87 15.91
C GLU A 441 -7.08 -21.18 16.13
N ILE A 442 -6.29 -20.98 15.06
CA ILE A 442 -5.04 -20.21 15.13
C ILE A 442 -5.31 -18.80 15.65
N PHE A 443 -6.28 -18.10 15.05
CA PHE A 443 -6.63 -16.73 15.42
C PHE A 443 -7.57 -16.63 16.63
N GLN A 444 -8.02 -17.77 17.19
CA GLN A 444 -8.73 -17.81 18.47
C GLN A 444 -7.78 -17.73 19.67
N ARG A 445 -6.50 -18.07 19.48
CA ARG A 445 -5.50 -18.04 20.56
C ARG A 445 -5.37 -16.66 21.19
N SER A 446 -5.00 -16.61 22.47
CA SER A 446 -4.77 -15.36 23.23
C SER A 446 -3.76 -14.43 22.58
N ASP A 447 -2.75 -14.99 21.90
CA ASP A 447 -1.71 -14.24 21.19
C ASP A 447 -2.28 -13.40 20.03
N PHE A 448 -3.44 -13.80 19.51
CA PHE A 448 -4.22 -13.09 18.50
C PHE A 448 -5.48 -12.44 19.07
N HIS A 449 -5.55 -12.21 20.39
CA HIS A 449 -6.63 -11.49 21.05
C HIS A 449 -8.04 -12.04 20.75
N GLU A 450 -8.14 -13.35 20.53
CA GLU A 450 -9.40 -14.03 20.18
C GLU A 450 -10.08 -13.40 18.95
N ALA A 451 -9.26 -12.99 17.97
CA ALA A 451 -9.68 -12.29 16.76
C ALA A 451 -10.78 -13.03 15.99
N SER A 452 -10.72 -14.36 15.89
CA SER A 452 -11.73 -15.14 15.16
C SER A 452 -13.11 -15.16 15.84
N SER A 453 -13.20 -14.72 17.10
CA SER A 453 -14.45 -14.62 17.87
C SER A 453 -15.15 -13.25 17.72
N VAL A 454 -14.57 -12.31 16.98
CA VAL A 454 -15.20 -11.00 16.73
C VAL A 454 -16.50 -11.18 15.94
N PRO A 455 -17.64 -10.65 16.42
CA PRO A 455 -18.92 -10.81 15.75
C PRO A 455 -18.93 -10.05 14.42
N LEU A 456 -19.51 -10.67 13.38
CA LEU A 456 -19.75 -10.01 12.11
C LEU A 456 -21.10 -9.27 12.13
N PRO A 457 -21.19 -8.06 11.57
CA PRO A 457 -22.45 -7.35 11.40
C PRO A 457 -23.45 -8.19 10.59
N GLN A 458 -24.72 -8.17 10.96
CA GLN A 458 -25.77 -8.90 10.24
C GLN A 458 -25.94 -8.39 8.80
N ASP A 459 -25.76 -7.07 8.62
CA ASP A 459 -25.93 -6.35 7.35
C ASP A 459 -24.66 -6.32 6.48
N LEU A 460 -23.64 -7.14 6.81
CA LEU A 460 -22.40 -7.25 6.02
C LEU A 460 -22.64 -7.86 4.64
#